data_AF-A0A2V2ETJ7-F1
#
_entry.id   AF-A0A2V2ETJ7-F1
#
_cell.length_a   1.000
_cell.length_b   1.000
_cell.length_c   1.000
_cell.angle_alpha   90.00
_cell.angle_beta   90.00
_cell.angle_gamma   90.00
#
_symmetry.space_group_name_H-M   'P 1'
#
loop_
_entity.id
_entity.type
_entity.pdbx_description
1 polymer ?
#
loop_
_entity_poly.entity_id
_entity_poly.type
_entity_poly.pdbx_seq_one_letter_code
_entity_poly.pdbx_strand_id
1 'polypeptide(L)'
;MAHSLHEFVRRKPFLLCVDSDGCAMDTMNIKHFRCFGPCFADEWGLGAGRDAALKRWNEINLFSMTRGINRFLGLAHILTELFPDDQNVAAFSRWA
;
A
#
# COMPACT_ATOMS: atom_id res chain seq x y z
N MET A 1 -31.75 -13.81 -10.09
CA MET A 1 -30.29 -14.08 -10.14
C MET A 1 -29.92 -14.72 -8.81
N ALA A 2 -28.92 -15.60 -8.72
CA ALA A 2 -28.49 -16.10 -7.41
C ALA A 2 -27.94 -14.91 -6.61
N HIS A 3 -28.49 -14.64 -5.43
CA HIS A 3 -28.14 -13.47 -4.62
C HIS A 3 -27.07 -13.77 -3.58
N SER A 4 -26.75 -15.05 -3.38
CA SER A 4 -25.69 -15.52 -2.49
C SER A 4 -24.91 -16.69 -3.10
N LEU A 5 -23.72 -16.96 -2.55
CA LEU A 5 -22.88 -18.07 -3.00
C LEU A 5 -23.52 -19.45 -2.75
N HIS A 6 -24.40 -19.57 -1.75
CA HIS A 6 -25.08 -20.83 -1.41
C HIS A 6 -26.12 -21.27 -2.47
N GLU A 7 -26.63 -20.34 -3.27
CA GLU A 7 -27.57 -20.60 -4.36
C GLU A 7 -26.85 -20.85 -5.71
N PHE A 8 -25.51 -20.81 -5.72
CA PHE A 8 -24.74 -20.93 -6.94
C PHE A 8 -24.79 -22.35 -7.51
N VAL A 9 -25.43 -22.52 -8.67
CA VAL A 9 -25.38 -23.75 -9.46
C VAL A 9 -24.33 -23.61 -10.56
N ARG A 10 -23.30 -24.46 -10.54
CA ARG A 10 -22.22 -24.48 -11.53
C ARG A 10 -22.76 -24.67 -12.96
N ARG A 11 -22.46 -23.74 -13.86
CA ARG A 11 -22.87 -23.80 -15.29
C ARG A 11 -21.74 -24.09 -16.28
N LYS A 12 -20.48 -24.08 -15.84
CA LYS A 12 -19.29 -24.23 -16.68
C LYS A 12 -18.32 -25.26 -16.09
N PRO A 13 -17.55 -25.98 -16.92
CA PRO A 13 -16.58 -26.97 -16.44
C PRO A 13 -15.31 -26.33 -15.84
N PHE A 14 -15.18 -25.01 -15.85
CA PHE A 14 -14.01 -24.29 -15.31
C PHE A 14 -14.42 -23.16 -14.35
N LEU A 15 -13.47 -22.75 -13.51
CA LEU A 15 -13.52 -21.56 -12.67
C LEU A 15 -12.49 -20.56 -13.20
N LEU A 16 -12.89 -19.30 -13.38
CA LEU A 16 -11.98 -18.20 -13.68
C LEU A 16 -11.77 -17.40 -12.40
N CYS A 17 -10.55 -17.41 -11.88
CA CYS A 17 -10.14 -16.54 -10.78
C CYS A 17 -9.34 -15.38 -11.37
N VAL A 18 -9.78 -14.15 -11.11
CA VAL A 18 -9.02 -12.95 -11.45
C VAL A 18 -8.40 -12.44 -10.17
N ASP A 19 -7.08 -12.58 -10.04
CA ASP A 19 -6.36 -11.91 -8.99
C ASP A 19 -6.28 -10.41 -9.30
N SER A 20 -6.47 -9.60 -8.28
CA SER A 20 -6.57 -8.14 -8.37
C SER A 20 -5.22 -7.45 -8.52
N ASP A 21 -4.13 -8.21 -8.59
CA ASP A 21 -2.79 -7.67 -8.42
C ASP A 21 -2.32 -6.93 -9.67
N GLY A 22 -2.56 -5.60 -9.68
CA GLY A 22 -1.90 -4.54 -10.45
C GLY A 22 -1.95 -4.57 -11.98
N CYS A 23 -2.15 -5.73 -12.60
CA CYS A 23 -2.06 -5.98 -14.03
C CYS A 23 -3.45 -6.15 -14.66
N ALA A 24 -4.36 -6.87 -13.98
CA ALA A 24 -5.74 -7.04 -14.43
C ALA A 24 -6.65 -5.88 -14.02
N MET A 25 -6.33 -5.20 -12.92
CA MET A 25 -7.10 -4.08 -12.36
C MET A 25 -6.13 -3.08 -11.71
N ASP A 26 -6.33 -1.77 -11.96
CA ASP A 26 -5.58 -0.71 -11.26
C ASP A 26 -6.09 -0.56 -9.81
N THR A 27 -5.76 -1.55 -8.98
CA THR A 27 -6.08 -1.54 -7.56
C THR A 27 -4.97 -0.92 -6.71
N MET A 28 -3.81 -0.61 -7.30
CA MET A 28 -2.66 -0.16 -6.53
C MET A 28 -2.84 1.27 -6.03
N ASN A 29 -3.32 2.16 -6.90
CA ASN A 29 -3.62 3.54 -6.54
C ASN A 29 -4.59 3.61 -5.35
N ILE A 30 -5.73 2.91 -5.43
CA ILE A 30 -6.73 2.96 -4.36
C ILE A 30 -6.23 2.39 -3.03
N LYS A 31 -5.41 1.33 -3.05
CA LYS A 31 -4.79 0.76 -1.85
C LYS A 31 -3.88 1.76 -1.15
N HIS A 32 -3.02 2.47 -1.89
CA HIS A 32 -2.13 3.47 -1.30
C HIS A 32 -2.87 4.73 -0.87
N PHE A 33 -3.83 5.22 -1.66
CA PHE A 33 -4.57 6.45 -1.36
C PHE A 33 -5.56 6.31 -0.20
N ARG A 34 -6.23 5.15 -0.08
CA ARG A 34 -7.33 4.98 0.88
C ARG A 34 -6.99 4.09 2.07
N CYS A 35 -5.92 3.32 2.01
CA CYS A 35 -5.55 2.39 3.07
C CYS A 35 -4.12 2.63 3.55
N PHE A 36 -3.11 2.27 2.75
CA PHE A 36 -1.73 2.21 3.28
C PHE A 36 -1.17 3.57 3.69
N GLY A 37 -1.32 4.59 2.85
CA GLY A 37 -0.87 5.95 3.18
C GLY A 37 -1.59 6.50 4.41
N PRO A 38 -2.94 6.53 4.44
CA PRO A 38 -3.70 6.97 5.61
C PRO A 38 -3.34 6.23 6.90
N CYS A 39 -3.24 4.88 6.87
CA CYS A 39 -2.85 4.09 8.03
C CYS A 39 -1.45 4.46 8.53
N PHE A 40 -0.48 4.63 7.62
CA PHE A 40 0.86 5.11 7.97
C PHE A 40 0.81 6.47 8.67
N ALA A 41 0.07 7.43 8.11
CA ALA A 41 0.01 8.78 8.66
C ALA A 41 -0.73 8.85 10.02
N ASP A 42 -1.71 7.97 10.23
CA ASP A 42 -2.43 7.81 11.50
C ASP A 42 -1.51 7.18 12.56
N GLU A 43 -0.81 6.09 12.23
CA GLU A 43 0.05 5.36 13.16
C GLU A 43 1.25 6.20 13.65
N TRP A 44 1.82 7.03 12.76
CA TRP A 44 2.91 7.95 13.13
C TRP A 44 2.43 9.32 13.64
N GLY A 45 1.13 9.55 13.76
CA GLY A 45 0.58 10.76 14.35
C GLY A 45 1.02 12.06 13.65
N LEU A 46 1.07 12.06 12.31
CA LEU A 46 1.74 13.12 11.53
C LEU A 46 1.07 14.50 11.57
N GLY A 47 -0.14 14.62 12.16
CA GLY A 47 -0.81 15.89 12.41
C GLY A 47 -0.82 16.84 11.20
N ALA A 48 -0.31 18.05 11.37
CA ALA A 48 -0.23 19.07 10.31
C ALA A 48 0.66 18.67 9.12
N GLY A 49 1.61 17.74 9.31
CA GLY A 49 2.48 17.21 8.25
C GLY A 49 1.84 16.10 7.42
N ARG A 50 0.62 15.66 7.75
CA ARG A 50 -0.07 14.53 7.12
C ARG A 50 -0.11 14.63 5.60
N ASP A 51 -0.61 15.72 5.04
CA ASP A 51 -0.84 15.81 3.60
C ASP A 51 0.47 15.80 2.80
N ALA A 52 1.51 16.45 3.32
CA ALA A 52 2.84 16.41 2.74
C ALA A 52 3.43 14.99 2.78
N ALA A 53 3.29 14.29 3.91
CA ALA A 53 3.76 12.92 4.05
C ALA A 53 2.99 11.94 3.17
N LEU A 54 1.67 12.08 3.03
CA LEU A 54 0.85 11.27 2.12
C LEU A 54 1.23 11.50 0.66
N LYS A 55 1.50 12.75 0.27
CA LYS A 55 2.02 13.05 -1.07
C LYS A 55 3.34 12.34 -1.31
N ARG A 56 4.28 12.45 -0.37
CA ARG A 56 5.59 11.81 -0.48
C ARG A 56 5.50 10.28 -0.48
N TRP A 57 4.63 9.71 0.34
CA TRP A 57 4.28 8.29 0.34
C TRP A 57 3.85 7.81 -1.05
N ASN A 58 2.97 8.57 -1.70
CA ASN A 58 2.49 8.23 -3.03
C ASN A 58 3.58 8.38 -4.10
N GLU A 59 4.46 9.38 -3.99
CA GLU A 59 5.61 9.51 -4.88
C GLU A 59 6.54 8.28 -4.79
N ILE A 60 6.90 7.87 -3.57
CA ILE A 60 7.78 6.71 -3.35
C ILE A 60 7.12 5.42 -3.87
N ASN A 61 5.86 5.20 -3.52
CA ASN A 61 5.22 3.90 -3.74
C ASN A 61 4.48 3.76 -5.08
N LEU A 62 4.06 4.86 -5.71
CA LEU A 62 3.25 4.86 -6.94
C LEU A 62 3.91 5.59 -8.10
N PHE A 63 4.58 6.72 -7.86
CA PHE A 63 4.95 7.68 -8.91
C PHE A 63 6.45 7.87 -9.10
N SER A 64 7.24 6.86 -8.75
CA SER A 64 8.69 6.84 -8.95
C SER A 64 9.15 5.49 -9.49
N MET A 65 10.44 5.37 -9.79
CA MET A 65 11.05 4.11 -10.23
C MET A 65 11.01 3.02 -9.15
N THR A 66 10.75 3.37 -7.89
CA THR A 66 10.55 2.42 -6.80
C THR A 66 9.09 1.95 -6.68
N ARG A 67 8.23 2.24 -7.66
CA ARG A 67 6.86 1.72 -7.69
C ARG A 67 6.87 0.20 -7.58
N GLY A 68 6.09 -0.33 -6.64
CA GLY A 68 6.01 -1.78 -6.39
C GLY A 68 7.19 -2.35 -5.58
N ILE A 69 8.01 -1.49 -4.97
CA ILE A 69 9.02 -1.93 -4.00
C ILE A 69 8.39 -2.71 -2.84
N ASN A 70 9.19 -3.55 -2.19
CA ASN A 70 8.80 -4.19 -0.93
C ASN A 70 8.27 -3.14 0.06
N ARG A 71 7.14 -3.43 0.72
CA ARG A 71 6.45 -2.47 1.59
C ARG A 71 7.30 -2.01 2.77
N PHE A 72 8.16 -2.87 3.32
CA PHE A 72 9.06 -2.50 4.42
C PHE A 72 10.17 -1.56 3.94
N LEU A 73 10.72 -1.79 2.74
CA LEU A 73 11.68 -0.85 2.13
C LEU A 73 11.03 0.50 1.80
N GLY A 74 9.81 0.50 1.25
CA GLY A 74 9.06 1.73 1.01
C GLY A 74 8.78 2.51 2.30
N LEU A 75 8.43 1.79 3.37
CA LEU A 75 8.26 2.38 4.71
C LEU A 75 9.59 2.91 5.27
N ALA A 76 10.69 2.15 5.15
CA ALA A 76 12.01 2.57 5.62
C ALA A 76 12.46 3.86 4.92
N HIS A 77 12.19 3.97 3.61
CA HIS A 77 12.54 5.15 2.84
C HIS A 77 11.83 6.41 3.35
N ILE A 78 10.50 6.38 3.52
CA ILE A 78 9.77 7.55 4.02
C ILE A 78 10.09 7.85 5.48
N LEU A 79 10.27 6.83 6.34
CA LEU A 79 10.63 7.06 7.73
C LEU A 79 12.00 7.71 7.88
N THR A 80 12.97 7.29 7.06
CA THR A 80 14.31 7.90 7.03
C THR A 80 14.25 9.37 6.60
N GLU A 81 13.36 9.72 5.66
CA GLU A 81 13.15 11.12 5.25
C GLU A 81 12.47 11.97 6.35
N LEU A 82 11.48 11.41 7.07
CA LEU A 82 10.71 12.16 8.06
C LEU A 82 11.36 12.22 9.45
N PHE A 83 12.13 11.20 9.82
CA PHE A 83 12.71 11.04 11.15
C PHE A 83 14.21 10.64 11.05
N PRO A 84 15.05 11.48 10.44
CA PRO A 84 16.44 11.13 10.12
C PRO A 84 17.31 10.85 11.34
N ASP A 85 16.99 11.48 12.48
CA ASP A 85 17.76 11.35 13.73
C ASP A 85 17.23 10.23 14.66
N ASP A 86 16.17 9.52 14.27
CA ASP A 86 15.58 8.45 15.06
C ASP A 86 16.40 7.15 14.93
N GLN A 87 16.94 6.68 16.06
CA GLN A 87 17.79 5.48 16.10
C GLN A 87 17.03 4.19 15.77
N ASN A 88 15.73 4.12 16.07
CA ASN A 88 14.89 2.99 15.72
C ASN A 88 14.60 2.97 14.23
N VAL A 89 14.38 4.14 13.62
CA VAL A 89 14.27 4.27 12.16
C VAL A 89 15.57 3.84 11.49
N ALA A 90 16.72 4.30 11.99
CA ALA A 90 18.02 3.89 11.46
C ALA A 90 18.24 2.37 11.59
N ALA A 91 17.81 1.75 12.70
CA ALA A 91 17.88 0.30 12.89
C ALA A 91 16.96 -0.45 11.92
N PHE A 92 15.71 0.00 11.78
CA PHE A 92 14.74 -0.57 10.86
C PHE A 92 15.21 -0.50 9.41
N SER A 93 15.71 0.65 8.97
CA SER A 93 16.22 0.84 7.60
C SER A 93 17.44 -0.01 7.27
N ARG A 94 18.21 -0.47 8.26
CA ARG A 94 19.31 -1.43 8.05
C ARG A 94 18.82 -2.88 7.94
N TRP A 95 17.65 -3.18 8.49
CA TRP A 95 17.06 -4.52 8.48
C TRP A 95 16.20 -4.78 7.25
N ALA A 96 15.40 -3.77 6.85
CA ALA A 96 14.44 -3.85 5.74
C ALA A 96 15.12 -4.11 4.40
#